data_AF-A0AAW0X4S9-F1
#
_entry.id   AF-A0AAW0X4S9-F1
#
_cell.length_a   1.000
_cell.length_b   1.000
_cell.length_c   1.000
_cell.angle_alpha   90.00
_cell.angle_beta   90.00
_cell.angle_gamma   90.00
#
_symmetry.space_group_name_H-M   'P 1'
#
loop_
_entity.id
_entity.type
_entity.pdbx_description
1 polymer ?
#
loop_
_entity_poly.entity_id
_entity_poly.type
_entity_poly.pdbx_seq_one_letter_code
_entity_poly.pdbx_strand_id
1 'polypeptide(L)'
;VGAAATERRGDLVLPVTTLTKTKNISSFFKETKMKRLFFLCFLANLLLGDVGRVGANEHELHEENAKKVPTEQVNFKEGGECWLDETCNLINDTLPNIIILLADDLGYGDLSFSGHPTSRQVQTPQLDQLARESRFFTHFYVTSPVCSPSRASLLTGRVQVRSGVYPGVFTADNTLGLPRNETTIATLLKKKGYQTQIVGKWHLGVGAAREYLPIHFGFDQYLGLPYSQDMCPCDQCFPQGQPCYDHLCSYSKVSCPLFRNSRIIEQPAYLPTLTQRLVAQAKAFISDAAASQQPFFLYFSFHHVSCNYRQDTSLC
;
A
#
# COMPACT_ATOMS: atom_id res chain seq x y z
N VAL A 1 -54.54 -19.83 -15.49
CA VAL A 1 -55.56 -19.80 -14.43
C VAL A 1 -54.84 -19.86 -13.10
N GLY A 2 -55.05 -18.85 -12.23
CA GLY A 2 -54.65 -18.82 -10.81
C GLY A 2 -53.15 -18.54 -10.56
N ALA A 3 -52.71 -17.34 -10.16
CA ALA A 3 -52.98 -16.54 -8.96
C ALA A 3 -52.01 -16.86 -7.80
N ALA A 4 -51.50 -15.77 -7.24
CA ALA A 4 -50.51 -15.65 -6.18
C ALA A 4 -51.02 -16.10 -4.79
N ALA A 5 -50.11 -16.38 -3.86
CA ALA A 5 -50.00 -15.62 -2.60
C ALA A 5 -48.81 -16.09 -1.72
N THR A 6 -48.27 -15.10 -1.03
CA THR A 6 -47.25 -15.01 0.03
C THR A 6 -47.51 -15.82 1.30
N GLU A 7 -46.43 -16.23 2.01
CA GLU A 7 -46.35 -16.15 3.48
C GLU A 7 -44.91 -16.26 4.04
N ARG A 8 -44.78 -15.96 5.33
CA ARG A 8 -43.60 -15.42 6.06
C ARG A 8 -42.79 -16.49 6.83
N ARG A 9 -41.55 -16.10 7.17
CA ARG A 9 -40.69 -16.43 8.34
C ARG A 9 -40.81 -17.82 9.01
N GLY A 10 -39.68 -18.52 9.09
CA GLY A 10 -39.38 -19.53 10.11
C GLY A 10 -37.90 -19.92 10.06
N ASP A 11 -37.19 -19.63 11.15
CA ASP A 11 -35.75 -19.87 11.34
C ASP A 11 -35.37 -21.36 11.31
N LEU A 12 -34.21 -21.67 10.74
CA LEU A 12 -33.41 -22.82 11.17
C LEU A 12 -31.93 -22.42 11.28
N VAL A 13 -31.54 -22.17 12.51
CA VAL A 13 -30.17 -21.99 12.98
C VAL A 13 -29.51 -23.36 13.10
N LEU A 14 -28.33 -23.56 12.51
CA LEU A 14 -27.32 -24.46 13.05
C LEU A 14 -25.91 -23.84 12.95
N PRO A 15 -25.03 -24.13 13.92
CA PRO A 15 -23.97 -23.22 14.35
C PRO A 15 -22.62 -23.57 13.72
N VAL A 16 -21.84 -22.55 13.37
CA VAL A 16 -20.38 -22.68 13.22
C VAL A 16 -19.73 -21.71 14.20
N THR A 17 -19.76 -22.09 15.47
CA THR A 17 -18.81 -21.61 16.47
C THR A 17 -17.49 -22.33 16.24
N THR A 18 -16.51 -21.67 15.63
CA THR A 18 -15.12 -21.54 16.14
C THR A 18 -14.25 -20.77 15.13
N LEU A 19 -13.37 -19.93 15.68
CA LEU A 19 -12.35 -19.07 15.04
C LEU A 19 -12.73 -17.60 14.79
N THR A 20 -13.48 -16.99 15.72
CA THR A 20 -13.38 -15.55 15.99
C THR A 20 -12.18 -15.26 16.89
N LYS A 21 -11.05 -14.79 16.32
CA LYS A 21 -10.04 -13.97 17.02
C LYS A 21 -8.91 -13.48 16.10
N THR A 22 -9.23 -12.83 14.99
CA THR A 22 -8.30 -11.86 14.39
C THR A 22 -8.52 -10.52 15.10
N LYS A 23 -7.65 -10.19 16.05
CA LYS A 23 -7.62 -8.88 16.69
C LYS A 23 -7.40 -7.81 15.63
N ASN A 24 -8.31 -6.83 15.57
CA ASN A 24 -8.26 -5.65 14.72
C ASN A 24 -6.89 -4.95 14.86
N ILE A 25 -6.35 -4.36 13.78
CA ILE A 25 -5.13 -3.56 13.84
C ILE A 25 -5.25 -2.46 14.90
N SER A 26 -6.42 -1.79 15.00
CA SER A 26 -6.70 -0.79 16.03
C SER A 26 -6.71 -1.38 17.44
N SER A 27 -7.15 -2.63 17.63
CA SER A 27 -7.12 -3.30 18.93
C SER A 27 -5.71 -3.77 19.28
N PHE A 28 -4.91 -4.17 18.29
CA PHE A 28 -3.48 -4.46 18.46
C PHE A 28 -2.71 -3.19 18.88
N PHE A 29 -2.98 -2.04 18.25
CA PHE A 29 -2.37 -0.74 18.61
C PHE A 29 -2.83 -0.23 19.99
N LYS A 30 -4.09 -0.49 20.39
CA LYS A 30 -4.59 -0.19 21.74
C LYS A 30 -3.96 -1.09 22.81
N GLU A 31 -3.78 -2.38 22.53
CA GLU A 31 -3.17 -3.34 23.47
C GLU A 31 -1.67 -3.11 23.69
N THR A 32 -0.96 -2.56 22.70
CA THR A 32 0.50 -2.31 22.77
C THR A 32 0.89 -1.00 23.44
N LYS A 33 -0.05 -0.25 24.06
CA LYS A 33 0.22 1.06 24.71
C LYS A 33 0.98 2.06 23.79
N MET A 34 0.81 1.98 22.47
CA MET A 34 1.45 2.93 21.54
C MET A 34 0.72 4.27 21.60
N LYS A 35 1.37 5.28 22.17
CA LYS A 35 0.71 6.57 22.46
C LYS A 35 0.58 7.51 21.26
N ARG A 36 1.39 7.38 20.20
CA ARG A 36 1.37 8.30 19.03
C ARG A 36 1.88 7.59 17.77
N LEU A 37 1.03 7.49 16.75
CA LEU A 37 1.32 6.85 15.46
C LEU A 37 1.02 7.85 14.33
N PHE A 38 1.98 8.10 13.43
CA PHE A 38 1.73 8.88 12.22
C PHE A 38 1.57 7.91 11.05
N PHE A 39 0.39 7.93 10.43
CA PHE A 39 -0.01 7.00 9.39
C PHE A 39 -0.13 7.76 8.07
N LEU A 40 0.73 7.45 7.09
CA LEU A 40 0.52 7.87 5.71
C LEU A 40 0.22 6.64 4.87
N CYS A 41 -1.01 6.57 4.35
CA CYS A 41 -1.36 5.61 3.31
C CYS A 41 -1.14 6.31 1.96
N PHE A 42 -0.25 5.77 1.14
CA PHE A 42 0.00 6.26 -0.22
C PHE A 42 -0.75 5.37 -1.22
N LEU A 43 -1.56 5.99 -2.07
CA LEU A 43 -2.28 5.34 -3.15
C LEU A 43 -1.79 5.96 -4.47
N ALA A 44 -1.17 5.15 -5.32
CA ALA A 44 -0.61 5.60 -6.60
C ALA A 44 -1.58 5.29 -7.75
N ASN A 45 -2.02 6.34 -8.46
CA ASN A 45 -2.96 6.25 -9.57
C ASN A 45 -2.28 5.90 -10.91
N LEU A 46 -2.91 4.99 -11.67
CA LEU A 46 -2.76 4.86 -13.12
C LEU A 46 -4.03 5.40 -13.79
N LEU A 47 -3.93 6.56 -14.44
CA LEU A 47 -4.88 6.99 -15.46
C LEU A 47 -4.27 6.66 -16.82
N LEU A 48 -4.62 5.50 -17.37
CA LEU A 48 -4.47 5.26 -18.80
C LEU A 48 -5.79 5.63 -19.47
N GLY A 49 -5.90 6.90 -19.89
CA GLY A 49 -6.94 7.34 -20.79
C GLY A 49 -6.48 7.16 -22.23
N ASP A 50 -7.25 6.43 -23.03
CA ASP A 50 -7.12 6.35 -24.48
C ASP A 50 -7.05 7.77 -25.07
N VAL A 51 -5.95 8.09 -25.75
CA VAL A 51 -5.82 9.31 -26.55
C VAL A 51 -6.58 9.09 -27.86
N GLY A 52 -7.91 9.14 -27.78
CA GLY A 52 -8.78 9.26 -28.93
C GLY A 52 -8.82 10.72 -29.39
N ARG A 53 -8.29 10.98 -30.59
CA ARG A 53 -8.46 12.25 -31.32
C ARG A 53 -9.93 12.67 -31.34
N VAL A 54 -10.25 13.82 -30.76
CA VAL A 54 -11.41 14.64 -31.16
C VAL A 54 -10.92 16.07 -31.28
N GLY A 55 -11.13 16.64 -32.48
CA GLY A 55 -10.67 17.94 -32.89
C GLY A 55 -11.41 19.11 -32.24
N ALA A 56 -10.89 20.28 -32.54
CA ALA A 56 -11.36 21.61 -32.14
C ALA A 56 -12.88 21.78 -32.13
N ASN A 57 -13.40 22.36 -31.05
CA ASN A 57 -14.15 23.62 -31.07
C ASN A 57 -14.44 24.08 -29.64
N GLU A 58 -13.97 25.29 -29.32
CA GLU A 58 -14.46 26.10 -28.22
C GLU A 58 -15.88 26.59 -28.55
N HIS A 59 -16.79 26.54 -27.57
CA HIS A 59 -17.84 27.50 -27.23
C HIS A 59 -19.04 26.80 -26.57
N GLU A 60 -19.39 27.30 -25.39
CA GLU A 60 -20.71 27.28 -24.72
C GLU A 60 -21.44 25.94 -24.57
N LEU A 61 -21.71 25.55 -23.32
CA LEU A 61 -23.06 25.15 -22.87
C LEU A 61 -23.14 25.03 -21.33
N HIS A 62 -23.65 26.11 -20.76
CA HIS A 62 -24.66 26.19 -19.69
C HIS A 62 -24.43 25.52 -18.31
N GLU A 63 -24.24 26.42 -17.33
CA GLU A 63 -24.79 26.34 -15.97
C GLU A 63 -26.25 25.86 -15.98
N GLU A 64 -26.53 24.71 -15.38
CA GLU A 64 -27.76 24.45 -14.60
C GLU A 64 -27.70 23.02 -14.03
N ASN A 65 -27.21 22.87 -12.79
CA ASN A 65 -27.68 21.90 -11.78
C ASN A 65 -26.76 21.88 -10.53
N ALA A 66 -26.40 23.05 -10.01
CA ALA A 66 -25.85 23.17 -8.66
C ALA A 66 -26.98 22.99 -7.63
N LYS A 67 -27.45 21.76 -7.43
CA LYS A 67 -28.29 21.43 -6.27
C LYS A 67 -27.42 21.44 -5.01
N LYS A 68 -27.67 22.45 -4.18
CA LYS A 68 -27.13 22.71 -2.83
C LYS A 68 -26.91 21.41 -2.04
N VAL A 69 -25.65 21.04 -1.83
CA VAL A 69 -25.24 20.16 -0.74
C VAL A 69 -25.23 21.03 0.54
N PRO A 70 -25.85 20.62 1.66
CA PRO A 70 -25.81 21.39 2.89
C PRO A 70 -24.39 21.45 3.43
N THR A 71 -23.78 22.63 3.42
CA THR A 71 -22.56 22.93 4.16
C THR A 71 -22.92 23.12 5.62
N GLU A 72 -22.94 22.02 6.39
CA GLU A 72 -22.80 22.13 7.83
C GLU A 72 -21.39 22.65 8.12
N GLN A 73 -21.31 23.90 8.60
CA GLN A 73 -20.07 24.43 9.15
C GLN A 73 -19.74 23.65 10.43
N VAL A 74 -18.93 22.62 10.27
CA VAL A 74 -18.27 21.97 11.40
C VAL A 74 -17.25 22.98 11.94
N ASN A 75 -17.58 23.64 13.04
CA ASN A 75 -16.65 24.42 13.83
C ASN A 75 -15.60 23.46 14.43
N PHE A 76 -14.50 23.27 13.70
CA PHE A 76 -13.31 22.65 14.26
C PHE A 76 -12.69 23.64 15.23
N LYS A 77 -12.56 23.26 16.51
CA LYS A 77 -11.64 23.94 17.42
C LYS A 77 -10.26 23.90 16.76
N GLU A 78 -9.70 25.07 16.48
CA GLU A 78 -8.31 25.21 16.06
C GLU A 78 -7.42 24.56 17.12
N GLY A 79 -6.92 23.38 16.78
CA GLY A 79 -6.05 22.55 17.59
C GLY A 79 -5.22 21.68 16.66
N GLY A 80 -4.49 22.34 15.76
CA GLY A 80 -3.58 21.70 14.81
C GLY A 80 -2.21 22.32 14.95
N GLU A 81 -1.36 21.72 15.77
CA GLU A 81 0.04 22.09 15.89
C GLU A 81 0.77 21.81 14.57
N CYS A 82 1.49 22.82 14.11
CA CYS A 82 2.18 22.86 12.83
C CYS A 82 3.55 22.17 12.98
N TRP A 83 3.74 21.00 12.36
CA TRP A 83 4.99 20.21 12.47
C TRP A 83 6.20 20.79 11.72
N LEU A 84 6.05 21.93 11.04
CA LEU A 84 7.04 22.51 10.14
C LEU A 84 7.54 23.90 10.56
N ASP A 85 7.11 24.40 11.72
CA ASP A 85 7.56 25.68 12.26
C ASP A 85 8.56 25.43 13.41
N GLU A 86 9.72 26.10 13.37
CA GLU A 86 10.76 26.05 14.40
C GLU A 86 10.26 26.56 15.77
N THR A 87 9.07 27.16 15.83
CA THR A 87 8.44 27.67 17.04
C THR A 87 7.50 26.69 17.75
N CYS A 88 7.28 25.47 17.21
CA CYS A 88 6.54 24.44 17.94
C CYS A 88 7.40 23.86 19.07
N ASN A 89 7.18 24.36 20.28
CA ASN A 89 7.63 23.72 21.52
C ASN A 89 7.05 22.30 21.56
N LEU A 90 7.90 21.33 21.23
CA LEU A 90 7.62 19.90 21.18
C LEU A 90 6.82 19.47 22.41
N ILE A 91 5.58 19.05 22.20
CA ILE A 91 4.87 18.25 23.19
C ILE A 91 5.60 16.90 23.32
N ASN A 92 6.57 16.83 24.25
CA ASN A 92 7.38 15.69 24.72
C ASN A 92 8.49 15.17 23.76
N ASP A 93 9.67 14.96 24.36
CA ASP A 93 10.98 14.45 23.87
C ASP A 93 11.02 13.09 23.12
N THR A 94 9.94 12.64 22.48
CA THR A 94 9.91 11.33 21.79
C THR A 94 9.51 11.45 20.34
N LEU A 95 10.43 11.06 19.45
CA LEU A 95 10.21 10.96 18.01
C LEU A 95 9.02 10.03 17.68
N PRO A 96 8.14 10.37 16.71
CA PRO A 96 6.96 9.57 16.39
C PRO A 96 7.31 8.31 15.60
N ASN A 97 6.51 7.25 15.73
CA ASN A 97 6.58 6.11 14.83
C ASN A 97 5.94 6.44 13.48
N ILE A 98 6.60 6.07 12.38
CA ILE A 98 6.17 6.39 11.02
C ILE A 98 5.86 5.08 10.30
N ILE A 99 4.64 4.96 9.78
CA ILE A 99 4.23 3.84 8.91
C ILE A 99 3.79 4.40 7.56
N ILE A 100 4.39 3.89 6.50
CA ILE A 100 3.93 4.07 5.13
C ILE A 100 3.32 2.74 4.67
N LEU A 101 2.02 2.75 4.40
CA LEU A 101 1.35 1.68 3.65
C LEU A 101 1.24 2.11 2.19
N LEU A 102 1.83 1.33 1.28
CA LEU A 102 1.78 1.58 -0.15
C LEU A 102 1.12 0.39 -0.87
N ALA A 103 -0.07 0.63 -1.41
CA ALA A 103 -0.75 -0.31 -2.30
C ALA A 103 -0.11 -0.28 -3.71
N ASP A 104 -0.35 -1.32 -4.51
CA ASP A 104 0.25 -1.50 -5.83
C ASP A 104 -0.86 -1.67 -6.87
N ASP A 105 -0.95 -0.77 -7.85
CA ASP A 105 -2.03 -0.71 -8.85
C ASP A 105 -3.46 -0.52 -8.29
N LEU A 106 -3.60 0.17 -7.14
CA LEU A 106 -4.92 0.55 -6.60
C LEU A 106 -5.47 1.79 -7.32
N GLY A 107 -6.61 1.65 -7.99
CA GLY A 107 -7.32 2.75 -8.61
C GLY A 107 -7.99 3.66 -7.59
N TYR A 108 -8.06 4.96 -7.90
CA TYR A 108 -8.78 5.94 -7.08
C TYR A 108 -10.20 5.46 -6.74
N GLY A 109 -10.88 4.86 -7.72
CA GLY A 109 -12.26 4.38 -7.60
C GLY A 109 -12.43 3.01 -6.94
N ASP A 110 -11.40 2.37 -6.41
CA ASP A 110 -11.50 0.97 -5.92
C ASP A 110 -11.94 0.85 -4.45
N LEU A 111 -11.74 1.91 -3.66
CA LEU A 111 -12.09 1.91 -2.24
C LEU A 111 -13.57 2.25 -2.04
N SER A 112 -14.20 1.66 -1.02
CA SER A 112 -15.64 1.85 -0.76
C SER A 112 -15.99 3.33 -0.53
N PHE A 113 -15.08 4.09 0.06
CA PHE A 113 -15.25 5.50 0.40
C PHE A 113 -14.83 6.47 -0.71
N SER A 114 -14.30 6.00 -1.84
CA SER A 114 -13.86 6.89 -2.94
C SER A 114 -14.96 7.25 -3.94
N GLY A 115 -16.17 6.73 -3.73
CA GLY A 115 -17.40 7.21 -4.38
C GLY A 115 -17.76 6.57 -5.72
N HIS A 116 -16.92 5.69 -6.28
CA HIS A 116 -17.23 5.01 -7.54
C HIS A 116 -18.39 4.01 -7.36
N PRO A 117 -19.35 3.91 -8.30
CA PRO A 117 -20.51 3.01 -8.15
C PRO A 117 -20.12 1.53 -7.97
N THR A 118 -19.05 1.08 -8.62
CA THR A 118 -18.59 -0.31 -8.52
C THR A 118 -17.84 -0.62 -7.23
N SER A 119 -17.25 0.36 -6.55
CA SER A 119 -16.55 0.13 -5.27
C SER A 119 -17.47 0.01 -4.07
N ARG A 120 -18.76 0.34 -4.21
CA ARG A 120 -19.77 0.12 -3.15
C ARG A 120 -19.90 -1.36 -2.77
N GLN A 121 -19.49 -2.27 -3.65
CA GLN A 121 -19.48 -3.71 -3.40
C GLN A 121 -18.17 -4.20 -2.75
N VAL A 122 -17.12 -3.37 -2.76
CA VAL A 122 -15.83 -3.65 -2.14
C VAL A 122 -15.95 -3.38 -0.64
N GLN A 123 -15.57 -4.34 0.19
CA GLN A 123 -15.62 -4.22 1.65
C GLN A 123 -14.22 -3.95 2.20
N THR A 124 -13.93 -2.70 2.57
CA THR A 124 -12.65 -2.29 3.17
C THR A 124 -12.82 -1.70 4.57
N PRO A 125 -13.51 -2.38 5.50
CA PRO A 125 -14.01 -1.77 6.74
C PRO A 125 -12.91 -1.12 7.61
N GLN A 126 -11.69 -1.65 7.61
CA GLN A 126 -10.57 -1.07 8.35
C GLN A 126 -10.05 0.22 7.70
N LEU A 127 -9.94 0.26 6.37
CA LEU A 127 -9.58 1.47 5.63
C LEU A 127 -10.69 2.52 5.70
N ASP A 128 -11.95 2.10 5.70
CA ASP A 128 -13.11 2.99 5.84
C ASP A 128 -13.16 3.63 7.23
N GLN A 129 -12.81 2.87 8.26
CA GLN A 129 -12.63 3.40 9.60
C GLN A 129 -11.46 4.38 9.64
N LEU A 130 -10.31 4.00 9.10
CA LEU A 130 -9.14 4.86 9.05
C LEU A 130 -9.43 6.17 8.33
N ALA A 131 -10.10 6.13 7.17
CA ALA A 131 -10.45 7.32 6.41
C ALA A 131 -11.38 8.27 7.18
N ARG A 132 -12.31 7.73 7.99
CA ARG A 132 -13.20 8.54 8.85
C ARG A 132 -12.47 9.15 10.06
N GLU A 133 -11.46 8.48 10.57
CA GLU A 133 -10.71 8.90 11.77
C GLU A 133 -9.44 9.71 11.43
N SER A 134 -9.14 9.90 10.15
CA SER A 134 -7.91 10.56 9.67
C SER A 134 -8.18 11.61 8.60
N ARG A 135 -7.09 12.24 8.13
CA ARG A 135 -7.16 13.16 6.99
C ARG A 135 -7.13 12.37 5.69
N PHE A 136 -8.21 12.46 4.93
CA PHE A 136 -8.28 11.96 3.57
C PHE A 136 -7.97 13.07 2.55
N PHE A 137 -7.18 12.74 1.52
CA PHE A 137 -6.82 13.65 0.44
C PHE A 137 -7.55 13.26 -0.84
N THR A 138 -8.41 14.14 -1.34
CA THR A 138 -9.10 13.97 -2.63
C THR A 138 -8.20 14.26 -3.84
N HIS A 139 -7.11 15.00 -3.62
CA HIS A 139 -6.15 15.41 -4.64
C HIS A 139 -4.74 15.04 -4.17
N PHE A 140 -4.36 13.79 -4.39
CA PHE A 140 -3.05 13.25 -4.07
C PHE A 140 -2.41 12.65 -5.32
N TYR A 141 -1.18 13.05 -5.64
CA TYR A 141 -0.54 12.70 -6.91
C TYR A 141 0.83 12.08 -6.69
N VAL A 142 1.14 11.12 -7.56
CA VAL A 142 2.49 10.55 -7.73
C VAL A 142 3.16 11.18 -8.94
N THR A 143 4.49 11.20 -8.95
CA THR A 143 5.24 11.87 -10.01
C THR A 143 5.30 11.07 -11.31
N SER A 144 4.88 9.79 -11.28
CA SER A 144 4.86 8.90 -12.43
C SER A 144 3.74 7.87 -12.28
N PRO A 145 3.05 7.51 -13.38
CA PRO A 145 1.99 6.50 -13.35
C PRO A 145 2.55 5.06 -13.38
N VAL A 146 3.84 4.80 -13.18
CA VAL A 146 4.37 3.44 -13.16
C VAL A 146 5.21 3.16 -11.91
N CYS A 147 5.32 1.88 -11.56
CA CYS A 147 5.80 1.43 -10.25
C CYS A 147 7.19 1.97 -9.86
N SER A 148 8.26 1.61 -10.59
CA SER A 148 9.63 1.95 -10.20
C SER A 148 9.85 3.46 -10.07
N PRO A 149 9.44 4.30 -11.04
CA PRO A 149 9.66 5.73 -10.92
C PRO A 149 8.81 6.38 -9.80
N SER A 150 7.56 5.94 -9.59
CA SER A 150 6.74 6.41 -8.46
C SER A 150 7.39 6.10 -7.10
N ARG A 151 7.88 4.86 -6.92
CA ARG A 151 8.59 4.42 -5.71
C ARG A 151 9.91 5.16 -5.50
N ALA A 152 10.64 5.46 -6.58
CA ALA A 152 11.87 6.22 -6.51
C ALA A 152 11.61 7.63 -5.96
N SER A 153 10.59 8.31 -6.48
CA SER A 153 10.22 9.65 -6.01
C SER A 153 9.70 9.65 -4.57
N LEU A 154 8.91 8.64 -4.19
CA LEU A 154 8.43 8.49 -2.81
C LEU A 154 9.59 8.40 -1.82
N LEU A 155 10.60 7.58 -2.12
CA LEU A 155 11.70 7.36 -1.20
C LEU A 155 12.72 8.49 -1.20
N THR A 156 12.95 9.16 -2.33
CA THR A 156 14.00 10.20 -2.47
C THR A 156 13.48 11.62 -2.29
N GLY A 157 12.17 11.85 -2.40
CA GLY A 157 11.59 13.19 -2.46
C GLY A 157 11.95 13.96 -3.74
N ARG A 158 12.48 13.28 -4.76
CA ARG A 158 12.91 13.88 -6.04
C ARG A 158 12.04 13.38 -7.17
N VAL A 159 11.88 14.21 -8.20
CA VAL A 159 11.24 13.75 -9.45
C VAL A 159 12.11 12.66 -10.09
N GLN A 160 11.52 11.51 -10.40
CA GLN A 160 12.16 10.28 -10.88
C GLN A 160 13.20 10.46 -11.99
N VAL A 161 12.97 11.41 -12.91
CA VAL A 161 13.88 11.70 -14.04
C VAL A 161 15.23 12.24 -13.57
N ARG A 162 15.26 12.91 -12.42
CA ARG A 162 16.51 13.39 -11.79
C ARG A 162 17.30 12.28 -11.10
N SER A 163 16.66 11.16 -10.81
CA SER A 163 17.27 9.96 -10.25
C SER A 163 17.56 8.90 -11.32
N GLY A 164 17.32 9.20 -12.60
CA GLY A 164 17.57 8.26 -13.70
C GLY A 164 16.61 7.07 -13.75
N VAL A 165 15.48 7.11 -13.04
CA VAL A 165 14.50 6.00 -13.02
C VAL A 165 13.42 6.27 -14.07
N TYR A 166 13.70 5.90 -15.32
CA TYR A 166 12.85 6.03 -16.51
C TYR A 166 13.44 5.17 -17.65
N PRO A 167 12.76 4.94 -18.80
CA PRO A 167 11.39 5.33 -19.19
C PRO A 167 10.29 4.41 -18.64
N GLY A 168 10.64 3.24 -18.11
CA GLY A 168 9.70 2.24 -17.62
C GLY A 168 9.99 1.79 -16.21
N VAL A 169 9.76 0.51 -15.96
CA VAL A 169 9.99 -0.15 -14.67
C VAL A 169 11.21 -1.07 -14.73
N PHE A 170 11.82 -1.35 -13.57
CA PHE A 170 12.92 -2.31 -13.49
C PHE A 170 12.40 -3.75 -13.58
N THR A 171 12.86 -4.50 -14.56
CA THR A 171 12.59 -5.92 -14.74
C THR A 171 13.62 -6.80 -14.04
N ALA A 172 13.33 -8.10 -13.91
CA ALA A 172 14.19 -9.06 -13.22
C ALA A 172 15.61 -9.20 -13.81
N ASP A 173 15.78 -8.89 -15.10
CA ASP A 173 17.02 -8.92 -15.87
C ASP A 173 17.77 -7.58 -15.89
N ASN A 174 17.21 -6.52 -15.30
CA ASN A 174 17.94 -5.26 -15.20
C ASN A 174 19.10 -5.36 -14.20
N THR A 175 20.28 -4.98 -14.66
CA THR A 175 21.50 -4.85 -13.85
C THR A 175 21.59 -3.50 -13.13
N LEU A 176 20.74 -2.55 -13.51
CA LEU A 176 20.66 -1.21 -12.90
C LEU A 176 19.56 -1.15 -11.83
N GLY A 177 19.58 -0.07 -11.06
CA GLY A 177 18.60 0.22 -10.02
C GLY A 177 18.63 1.69 -9.62
N LEU A 178 17.97 2.02 -8.51
CA LEU A 178 18.05 3.36 -7.92
C LEU A 178 19.54 3.72 -7.66
N PRO A 179 20.06 4.86 -8.16
CA PRO A 179 21.46 5.20 -7.96
C PRO A 179 21.86 5.21 -6.49
N ARG A 180 23.02 4.62 -6.18
CA ARG A 180 23.52 4.44 -4.80
C ARG A 180 23.79 5.76 -4.06
N ASN A 181 23.94 6.85 -4.80
CA ASN A 181 24.15 8.20 -4.26
C ASN A 181 22.83 8.90 -3.88
N GLU A 182 21.67 8.35 -4.25
CA GLU A 182 20.39 8.90 -3.84
C GLU A 182 20.16 8.68 -2.33
N THR A 183 19.72 9.74 -1.65
CA THR A 183 19.41 9.69 -0.23
C THR A 183 17.92 9.40 -0.07
N THR A 184 17.59 8.33 0.63
CA THR A 184 16.20 7.94 0.91
C THR A 184 15.71 8.47 2.25
N ILE A 185 14.39 8.57 2.42
CA ILE A 185 13.74 8.85 3.71
C ILE A 185 14.18 7.86 4.80
N ALA A 186 14.34 6.57 4.47
CA ALA A 186 14.87 5.57 5.40
C ALA A 186 16.29 5.91 5.86
N THR A 187 17.16 6.34 4.94
CA THR A 187 18.53 6.76 5.27
C THR A 187 18.54 7.98 6.20
N LEU A 188 17.64 8.94 5.98
CA LEU A 188 17.50 10.13 6.83
C LEU A 188 16.96 9.77 8.22
N LEU A 189 15.91 8.96 8.30
CA LEU A 189 15.31 8.53 9.56
C LEU A 189 16.27 7.66 10.38
N LYS A 190 17.02 6.75 9.74
CA LYS A 190 18.05 5.95 10.40
C LYS A 190 19.13 6.82 11.05
N LYS A 191 19.56 7.91 10.39
CA LYS A 191 20.49 8.89 11.00
C LYS A 191 19.90 9.62 12.21
N LYS A 192 18.57 9.65 12.35
CA LYS A 192 17.85 10.21 13.50
C LYS A 192 17.52 9.17 14.58
N GLY A 193 18.07 7.95 14.48
CA GLY A 193 17.91 6.89 15.48
C GLY A 193 16.69 6.00 15.27
N TYR A 194 16.01 6.09 14.12
CA TYR A 194 14.90 5.18 13.82
C TYR A 194 15.42 3.77 13.50
N GLN A 195 14.72 2.75 14.03
CA GLN A 195 14.77 1.42 13.44
C GLN A 195 13.98 1.43 12.13
N THR A 196 14.49 0.79 11.08
CA THR A 196 13.90 0.87 9.75
C THR A 196 13.63 -0.51 9.15
N GLN A 197 12.41 -0.72 8.65
CA GLN A 197 12.06 -1.96 7.95
C GLN A 197 11.24 -1.67 6.70
N ILE A 198 11.50 -2.44 5.65
CA ILE A 198 10.61 -2.61 4.51
C ILE A 198 10.08 -4.04 4.47
N VAL A 199 8.78 -4.19 4.20
CA VAL A 199 8.17 -5.47 3.85
C VAL A 199 7.45 -5.38 2.51
N GLY A 200 7.60 -6.41 1.69
CA GLY A 200 6.95 -6.56 0.39
C GLY A 200 7.75 -6.02 -0.80
N LYS A 201 7.09 -5.33 -1.73
CA LYS A 201 7.64 -5.00 -3.05
C LYS A 201 8.70 -3.90 -3.01
N TRP A 202 9.89 -4.16 -3.56
CA TRP A 202 10.94 -3.15 -3.72
C TRP A 202 10.83 -2.38 -5.04
N HIS A 203 11.05 -3.08 -6.16
CA HIS A 203 10.93 -2.61 -7.54
C HIS A 203 11.84 -1.42 -7.93
N LEU A 204 13.01 -1.31 -7.30
CA LEU A 204 14.03 -0.28 -7.56
C LEU A 204 15.40 -0.87 -7.93
N GLY A 205 15.37 -2.05 -8.55
CA GLY A 205 16.55 -2.78 -9.02
C GLY A 205 17.10 -3.77 -7.99
N VAL A 206 17.82 -4.77 -8.50
CA VAL A 206 18.56 -5.75 -7.70
C VAL A 206 20.06 -5.54 -7.89
N GLY A 207 20.52 -5.50 -9.13
CA GLY A 207 21.95 -5.44 -9.47
C GLY A 207 22.59 -6.81 -9.48
N ALA A 208 23.70 -6.94 -10.21
CA ALA A 208 24.41 -8.22 -10.35
C ALA A 208 24.99 -8.71 -9.02
N ALA A 209 25.42 -7.79 -8.17
CA ALA A 209 25.94 -8.03 -6.83
C ALA A 209 24.92 -7.74 -5.73
N ARG A 210 23.63 -7.57 -6.08
CA ARG A 210 22.53 -7.22 -5.16
C ARG A 210 22.67 -5.85 -4.51
N GLU A 211 23.48 -4.99 -5.10
CA GLU A 211 23.85 -3.66 -4.61
C GLU A 211 22.67 -2.68 -4.55
N TYR A 212 21.59 -2.97 -5.28
CA TYR A 212 20.39 -2.14 -5.32
C TYR A 212 19.28 -2.63 -4.37
N LEU A 213 19.52 -3.63 -3.51
CA LEU A 213 18.53 -4.08 -2.52
C LEU A 213 18.28 -3.05 -1.39
N PRO A 214 17.11 -3.08 -0.73
CA PRO A 214 16.71 -2.06 0.26
C PRO A 214 17.68 -1.84 1.41
N ILE A 215 18.40 -2.88 1.83
CA ILE A 215 19.39 -2.80 2.93
C ILE A 215 20.52 -1.80 2.65
N HIS A 216 20.73 -1.47 1.38
CA HIS A 216 21.72 -0.50 0.94
C HIS A 216 21.16 0.93 0.94
N PHE A 217 19.84 1.10 1.09
CA PHE A 217 19.12 2.39 1.06
C PHE A 217 18.52 2.75 2.42
N GLY A 218 19.22 2.41 3.49
CA GLY A 218 18.89 2.87 4.84
C GLY A 218 17.89 2.00 5.59
N PHE A 219 17.43 0.88 5.03
CA PHE A 219 16.60 -0.09 5.76
C PHE A 219 17.47 -1.11 6.53
N ASP A 220 17.17 -1.34 7.81
CA ASP A 220 17.85 -2.35 8.64
C ASP A 220 17.38 -3.77 8.31
N GLN A 221 16.09 -3.90 7.97
CA GLN A 221 15.46 -5.18 7.69
C GLN A 221 14.65 -5.13 6.40
N TYR A 222 14.72 -6.21 5.63
CA TYR A 222 13.92 -6.42 4.43
C TYR A 222 13.37 -7.85 4.38
N LEU A 223 12.07 -7.97 4.10
CA LEU A 223 11.43 -9.21 3.69
C LEU A 223 10.49 -8.94 2.52
N GLY A 224 10.71 -9.53 1.34
CA GLY A 224 9.79 -9.35 0.22
C GLY A 224 10.37 -9.72 -1.14
N LEU A 225 9.61 -9.44 -2.21
CA LEU A 225 10.07 -9.64 -3.58
C LEU A 225 10.75 -8.36 -4.11
N PRO A 226 11.83 -8.51 -4.88
CA PRO A 226 12.62 -7.36 -5.35
C PRO A 226 11.95 -6.59 -6.49
N TYR A 227 10.93 -7.16 -7.13
CA TYR A 227 10.16 -6.60 -8.25
C TYR A 227 8.72 -7.15 -8.21
N SER A 228 7.88 -6.79 -9.18
CA SER A 228 6.49 -7.25 -9.21
C SER A 228 6.39 -8.78 -9.34
N GLN A 229 5.41 -9.40 -8.68
CA GLN A 229 5.25 -10.86 -8.67
C GLN A 229 4.89 -11.47 -10.03
N ASP A 230 4.36 -10.66 -10.96
CA ASP A 230 4.02 -11.00 -12.34
C ASP A 230 5.23 -11.02 -13.28
N MET A 231 6.40 -10.52 -12.83
CA MET A 231 7.66 -10.60 -13.58
C MET A 231 8.34 -11.98 -13.51
N CYS A 232 7.61 -13.00 -13.04
CA CYS A 232 8.06 -14.38 -12.88
C CYS A 232 6.96 -15.35 -13.34
N PRO A 233 7.29 -16.64 -13.56
CA PRO A 233 6.29 -17.70 -13.61
C PRO A 233 5.46 -17.72 -12.32
N CYS A 234 4.13 -17.82 -12.46
CA CYS A 234 3.20 -17.86 -11.34
C CYS A 234 2.13 -18.94 -11.57
N ASP A 235 2.36 -20.14 -11.03
CA ASP A 235 1.42 -21.26 -11.24
C ASP A 235 0.29 -21.27 -10.20
N GLN A 236 0.54 -20.74 -9.00
CA GLN A 236 -0.40 -20.80 -7.86
C GLN A 236 -0.52 -19.43 -7.19
N CYS A 237 -1.65 -18.75 -7.44
CA CYS A 237 -1.96 -17.46 -6.83
C CYS A 237 -2.98 -17.58 -5.68
N PHE A 238 -3.82 -18.61 -5.73
CA PHE A 238 -4.91 -18.79 -4.77
C PHE A 238 -4.71 -20.05 -3.93
N PRO A 239 -5.30 -20.09 -2.72
CA PRO A 239 -5.30 -21.29 -1.88
C PRO A 239 -5.87 -22.51 -2.63
N GLN A 240 -5.57 -23.71 -2.13
CA GLN A 240 -6.05 -24.97 -2.70
C GLN A 240 -5.54 -25.25 -4.13
N GLY A 241 -4.45 -24.58 -4.53
CA GLY A 241 -3.78 -24.81 -5.81
C GLY A 241 -4.53 -24.23 -7.00
N GLN A 242 -5.45 -23.28 -6.82
CA GLN A 242 -6.06 -22.64 -7.98
C GLN A 242 -5.04 -21.77 -8.72
N PRO A 243 -5.02 -21.83 -10.06
CA PRO A 243 -4.02 -21.17 -10.85
C PRO A 243 -4.19 -19.66 -10.84
N CYS A 244 -3.11 -18.96 -11.15
CA CYS A 244 -3.17 -17.55 -11.50
C CYS A 244 -3.97 -17.37 -12.80
N TYR A 245 -4.55 -16.18 -13.02
CA TYR A 245 -5.24 -15.91 -14.27
C TYR A 245 -4.25 -15.95 -15.46
N ASP A 246 -4.69 -16.56 -16.57
CA ASP A 246 -3.86 -16.80 -17.74
C ASP A 246 -3.25 -15.51 -18.30
N HIS A 247 -2.00 -15.62 -18.79
CA HIS A 247 -1.23 -14.58 -19.51
C HIS A 247 -0.70 -13.37 -18.73
N LEU A 248 -0.90 -13.29 -17.41
CA LEU A 248 -0.41 -12.14 -16.64
C LEU A 248 1.06 -12.27 -16.20
N CYS A 249 1.61 -13.48 -16.20
CA CYS A 249 2.92 -13.77 -15.63
C CYS A 249 4.00 -14.08 -16.68
N SER A 250 5.24 -13.70 -16.37
CA SER A 250 6.39 -13.85 -17.26
C SER A 250 7.02 -15.24 -17.14
N TYR A 251 6.46 -16.23 -17.86
CA TYR A 251 6.94 -17.62 -17.84
C TYR A 251 8.33 -17.85 -18.46
N SER A 252 8.86 -16.88 -19.22
CA SER A 252 10.21 -16.93 -19.79
C SER A 252 11.31 -16.44 -18.83
N LYS A 253 10.94 -16.06 -17.60
CA LYS A 253 11.83 -15.51 -16.58
C LYS A 253 12.08 -16.53 -15.46
N VAL A 254 13.06 -16.24 -14.61
CA VAL A 254 13.32 -17.02 -13.40
C VAL A 254 12.16 -16.89 -12.41
N SER A 255 11.92 -17.92 -11.60
CA SER A 255 10.90 -17.90 -10.55
C SER A 255 11.15 -16.78 -9.53
N CYS A 256 10.09 -16.26 -8.92
CA CYS A 256 10.18 -15.12 -8.02
C CYS A 256 10.95 -15.46 -6.73
N PRO A 257 12.04 -14.72 -6.40
CA PRO A 257 12.78 -14.91 -5.17
C PRO A 257 12.19 -14.08 -4.03
N LEU A 258 11.91 -14.73 -2.89
CA LEU A 258 11.66 -14.05 -1.62
C LEU A 258 12.98 -13.76 -0.94
N PHE A 259 13.29 -12.48 -0.76
CA PHE A 259 14.48 -12.03 -0.06
C PHE A 259 14.21 -11.83 1.43
N ARG A 260 15.19 -12.23 2.24
CA ARG A 260 15.42 -11.69 3.58
C ARG A 260 16.77 -10.98 3.56
N ASN A 261 16.74 -9.65 3.68
CA ASN A 261 17.90 -8.79 3.47
C ASN A 261 18.55 -9.09 2.10
N SER A 262 19.80 -9.56 2.06
CA SER A 262 20.51 -9.89 0.82
C SER A 262 20.41 -11.36 0.40
N ARG A 263 19.73 -12.20 1.17
CA ARG A 263 19.65 -13.65 0.94
C ARG A 263 18.29 -14.04 0.39
N ILE A 264 18.28 -14.87 -0.63
CA ILE A 264 17.07 -15.55 -1.11
C ILE A 264 16.77 -16.66 -0.11
N ILE A 265 15.56 -16.64 0.47
CA ILE A 265 15.11 -17.66 1.44
C ILE A 265 14.11 -18.64 0.84
N GLU A 266 13.52 -18.31 -0.31
CA GLU A 266 12.52 -19.12 -1.01
C GLU A 266 12.42 -18.71 -2.48
N GLN A 267 12.39 -19.67 -3.39
CA GLN A 267 12.26 -19.45 -4.84
C GLN A 267 11.78 -20.76 -5.52
N PRO A 268 10.56 -20.82 -6.11
CA PRO A 268 9.56 -19.75 -6.21
C PRO A 268 8.98 -19.35 -4.86
N ALA A 269 8.71 -18.06 -4.68
CA ALA A 269 7.95 -17.55 -3.56
C ALA A 269 6.49 -18.05 -3.62
N TYR A 270 5.98 -18.55 -2.50
CA TYR A 270 4.62 -19.07 -2.39
C TYR A 270 3.62 -17.93 -2.13
N LEU A 271 2.98 -17.47 -3.21
CA LEU A 271 2.06 -16.33 -3.21
C LEU A 271 0.83 -16.49 -2.28
N PRO A 272 0.19 -17.68 -2.14
CA PRO A 272 -1.03 -17.81 -1.35
C PRO A 272 -0.87 -17.43 0.13
N THR A 273 0.34 -17.52 0.69
CA THR A 273 0.63 -17.15 2.09
C THR A 273 1.55 -15.93 2.23
N LEU A 274 1.97 -15.33 1.12
CA LEU A 274 2.97 -14.25 1.13
C LEU A 274 2.50 -13.06 1.98
N THR A 275 1.26 -12.61 1.78
CA THR A 275 0.70 -11.46 2.52
C THR A 275 0.65 -11.71 4.02
N GLN A 276 0.22 -12.89 4.46
CA GLN A 276 0.21 -13.23 5.89
C GLN A 276 1.62 -13.22 6.48
N ARG A 277 2.63 -13.68 5.73
CA ARG A 277 4.04 -13.67 6.16
C ARG A 277 4.59 -12.24 6.26
N LEU A 278 4.25 -11.36 5.31
CA LEU A 278 4.65 -9.95 5.34
C LEU A 278 3.99 -9.21 6.52
N VAL A 279 2.70 -9.44 6.76
CA VAL A 279 1.97 -8.89 7.91
C VAL A 279 2.55 -9.40 9.23
N ALA A 280 2.86 -10.69 9.33
CA ALA A 280 3.49 -11.27 10.52
C ALA A 280 4.86 -10.61 10.80
N GLN A 281 5.68 -10.41 9.76
CA GLN A 281 6.98 -9.74 9.89
C GLN A 281 6.85 -8.28 10.35
N ALA A 282 5.88 -7.54 9.80
CA ALA A 282 5.61 -6.16 10.21
C ALA A 282 5.13 -6.08 11.66
N LYS A 283 4.23 -6.97 12.09
CA LYS A 283 3.74 -7.03 13.48
C LYS A 283 4.85 -7.36 14.46
N ALA A 284 5.75 -8.28 14.11
CA ALA A 284 6.91 -8.61 14.93
C ALA A 284 7.81 -7.38 15.12
N PHE A 285 8.15 -6.70 14.02
CA PHE A 285 8.97 -5.48 14.05
C PHE A 285 8.37 -4.36 14.91
N ILE A 286 7.06 -4.10 14.77
CA ILE A 286 6.35 -3.11 15.60
C ILE A 286 6.41 -3.50 17.09
N SER A 287 6.24 -4.80 17.39
CA SER A 287 6.28 -5.29 18.77
C SER A 287 7.68 -5.15 19.38
N ASP A 288 8.72 -5.47 18.62
CA ASP A 288 10.12 -5.36 19.04
C ASP A 288 10.53 -3.88 19.24
N ALA A 289 10.12 -2.99 18.34
CA ALA A 289 10.35 -1.55 18.46
C ALA A 289 9.63 -0.96 19.68
N ALA A 290 8.38 -1.38 19.93
CA ALA A 290 7.62 -0.97 21.11
C ALA A 290 8.27 -1.47 22.42
N ALA A 291 8.76 -2.71 22.44
CA ALA A 291 9.45 -3.28 23.61
C ALA A 291 10.79 -2.57 23.90
N SER A 292 11.50 -2.15 22.87
CA SER A 292 12.77 -1.41 22.98
C SER A 292 12.61 0.11 23.15
N GLN A 293 11.38 0.63 23.12
CA GLN A 293 11.07 2.06 23.19
C GLN A 293 11.81 2.92 22.15
N GLN A 294 12.16 2.32 21.01
CA GLN A 294 12.83 3.02 19.92
C GLN A 294 11.81 3.48 18.87
N PRO A 295 11.96 4.69 18.30
CA PRO A 295 11.14 5.10 17.18
C PRO A 295 11.41 4.20 15.98
N PHE A 296 10.37 3.90 15.20
CA PHE A 296 10.51 3.05 14.03
C PHE A 296 9.89 3.65 12.77
N PHE A 297 10.45 3.26 11.63
CA PHE A 297 9.96 3.53 10.30
C PHE A 297 9.66 2.22 9.59
N LEU A 298 8.38 1.96 9.34
CA LEU A 298 7.92 0.81 8.59
C LEU A 298 7.42 1.26 7.21
N TYR A 299 8.05 0.75 6.17
CA TYR A 299 7.57 0.87 4.80
C TYR A 299 6.94 -0.46 4.36
N PHE A 300 5.62 -0.55 4.50
CA PHE A 300 4.87 -1.71 4.04
C PHE A 300 4.43 -1.48 2.60
N SER A 301 5.13 -2.11 1.66
CA SER A 301 4.77 -2.07 0.26
C SER A 301 4.05 -3.35 -0.13
N PHE A 302 2.74 -3.29 -0.27
CA PHE A 302 1.94 -4.44 -0.68
C PHE A 302 2.30 -4.91 -2.10
N HIS A 303 2.05 -6.20 -2.33
CA HIS A 303 1.96 -6.80 -3.67
C HIS A 303 0.50 -6.77 -4.19
N HIS A 304 -0.47 -6.55 -3.29
CA HIS A 304 -1.90 -6.60 -3.60
C HIS A 304 -2.41 -5.40 -4.40
N VAL A 305 -3.44 -5.74 -5.20
CA VAL A 305 -4.08 -5.14 -6.38
C VAL A 305 -3.27 -5.02 -7.67
N SER A 306 -2.03 -5.54 -7.72
CA SER A 306 -1.45 -5.94 -9.00
C SER A 306 -2.18 -7.19 -9.56
N CYS A 307 -2.22 -7.31 -10.90
CA CYS A 307 -3.21 -7.98 -11.77
C CYS A 307 -3.78 -9.38 -11.41
N ASN A 308 -3.36 -10.03 -10.33
CA ASN A 308 -3.65 -11.44 -10.03
C ASN A 308 -4.64 -11.70 -8.88
N TYR A 309 -5.26 -10.71 -8.23
CA TYR A 309 -5.99 -10.96 -6.98
C TYR A 309 -7.50 -10.61 -6.98
N ARG A 310 -8.34 -11.64 -6.84
CA ARG A 310 -9.52 -11.63 -5.95
C ARG A 310 -9.15 -12.40 -4.69
N GLN A 311 -8.83 -11.73 -3.60
CA GLN A 311 -8.78 -12.38 -2.29
C GLN A 311 -9.84 -11.77 -1.37
N ASP A 312 -10.29 -12.59 -0.43
CA ASP A 312 -11.18 -12.24 0.66
C ASP A 312 -10.71 -10.94 1.33
N THR A 313 -11.56 -9.91 1.30
CA THR A 313 -11.21 -8.55 1.72
C THR A 313 -11.05 -8.42 3.24
N SER A 314 -11.23 -9.51 3.98
CA SER A 314 -11.01 -9.61 5.43
C SER A 314 -9.56 -9.36 5.88
N LEU A 315 -8.60 -9.33 4.95
CA LEU A 315 -7.18 -9.04 5.18
C LEU A 315 -6.79 -7.57 4.97
N CYS A 316 -7.71 -6.71 4.50
CA CYS A 316 -7.53 -5.26 4.38
C CYS A 316 -7.93 -4.51 5.66
#